data_AF-A0A6D2HJF3-F1
#
_entry.id   AF-A0A6D2HJF3-F1
#
_cell.length_a   1.000
_cell.length_b   1.000
_cell.length_c   1.000
_cell.angle_alpha   90.00
_cell.angle_beta   90.00
_cell.angle_gamma   90.00
#
_symmetry.space_group_name_H-M   'P 1'
#
loop_
_entity.id
_entity.type
_entity.pdbx_description
1 polymer ?
#
loop_
_entity_poly.entity_id
_entity_poly.type
_entity_poly.pdbx_seq_one_letter_code
_entity_poly.pdbx_strand_id
1 'polypeptide(L)'
;MKRKQQDTSSSKLDSLPHDLKLDILNRLPAKSLSNFRCVSKMWSSIIRSPEFVRSFFSLSSTRPRLIVALGNGIYNRSTEEQLVFFFSFSPED
;
A
#
# COMPACT_ATOMS: atom_id res chain seq x y z
N MET A 1 15.88 -12.98 -30.70
CA MET A 1 14.83 -12.03 -30.24
C MET A 1 15.48 -10.84 -29.55
N LYS A 2 15.72 -9.74 -30.27
CA LYS A 2 16.26 -8.52 -29.68
C LYS A 2 15.09 -7.72 -29.10
N ARG A 3 15.08 -7.53 -27.77
CA ARG A 3 14.13 -6.61 -27.13
C ARG A 3 14.53 -5.20 -27.57
N LYS A 4 13.87 -4.75 -28.64
CA LYS A 4 13.92 -3.37 -29.13
C LYS A 4 13.53 -2.48 -27.96
N GLN A 5 14.48 -1.69 -27.48
CA GLN A 5 14.21 -0.65 -26.49
C GLN A 5 13.23 0.31 -27.16
N GLN A 6 12.07 0.41 -26.53
CA GLN A 6 10.96 1.20 -27.03
C GLN A 6 11.25 2.63 -26.58
N ASP A 7 11.46 3.50 -27.56
CA ASP A 7 11.59 4.93 -27.38
C ASP A 7 10.27 5.47 -26.80
N THR A 8 10.17 5.57 -25.49
CA THR A 8 9.06 6.25 -24.80
C THR A 8 9.66 7.40 -24.02
N SER A 9 9.54 8.60 -24.58
CA SER A 9 9.68 9.89 -23.92
C SER A 9 10.41 9.84 -22.57
N SER A 10 11.70 10.20 -22.58
CA SER A 10 12.44 10.64 -21.40
C SER A 10 11.56 11.62 -20.62
N SER A 11 10.81 11.09 -19.66
CA SER A 11 9.76 11.81 -18.96
C SER A 11 10.31 12.04 -17.57
N LYS A 12 10.18 13.29 -17.09
CA LYS A 12 10.79 13.88 -15.89
C LYS A 12 10.91 12.99 -14.63
N LEU A 13 10.17 11.89 -14.57
CA LEU A 13 10.25 10.88 -13.53
C LEU A 13 11.58 10.14 -13.50
N ASP A 14 12.23 9.87 -14.64
CA ASP A 14 13.54 9.18 -14.63
C ASP A 14 14.63 10.09 -14.04
N SER A 15 14.57 11.39 -14.35
CA SER A 15 15.47 12.42 -13.79
C SER A 15 15.22 12.77 -12.33
N LEU A 16 14.11 12.30 -11.74
CA LEU A 16 13.81 12.57 -10.33
C LEU A 16 14.84 11.84 -9.44
N PRO A 17 15.34 12.48 -8.36
CA PRO A 17 16.14 11.81 -7.34
C PRO A 17 15.47 10.54 -6.80
N HIS A 18 16.29 9.57 -6.43
CA HIS A 18 15.82 8.29 -5.90
C HIS A 18 14.96 8.46 -4.64
N ASP A 19 15.34 9.37 -3.75
CA ASP A 19 14.65 9.62 -2.48
C ASP A 19 13.23 10.13 -2.70
N LEU A 20 13.02 11.03 -3.67
CA LEU A 20 11.69 11.54 -4.00
C LEU A 20 10.81 10.45 -4.60
N LYS A 21 11.37 9.51 -5.36
CA LYS A 21 10.63 8.34 -5.87
C LYS A 21 10.17 7.45 -4.71
N LEU A 22 11.03 7.22 -3.72
CA LEU A 22 10.70 6.46 -2.52
C LEU A 22 9.59 7.14 -1.72
N ASP A 23 9.68 8.45 -1.50
CA ASP A 23 8.67 9.21 -0.75
C ASP A 23 7.30 9.21 -1.43
N ILE A 24 7.25 9.31 -2.75
CA ILE A 24 6.00 9.19 -3.51
C ILE A 24 5.38 7.81 -3.28
N LEU A 25 6.16 6.74 -3.41
CA LEU A 25 5.66 5.39 -3.20
C LEU A 25 5.26 5.13 -1.74
N ASN A 26 5.99 5.66 -0.77
CA ASN A 26 5.70 5.50 0.67
C ASN A 26 4.36 6.14 1.07
N ARG A 27 3.89 7.14 0.32
CA ARG A 27 2.59 7.79 0.57
C ARG A 27 1.41 6.98 0.03
N LEU A 28 1.64 6.03 -0.88
CA LEU A 28 0.57 5.28 -1.54
C LEU A 28 0.12 4.06 -0.72
N PRO A 29 -1.15 3.65 -0.84
CA PRO A 29 -1.61 2.36 -0.31
C PRO A 29 -0.92 1.17 -0.94
N ALA A 30 -0.80 0.11 -0.12
CA ALA A 30 -0.27 -1.18 -0.56
C ALA A 30 -1.00 -1.71 -1.80
N LYS A 31 -2.32 -1.50 -1.86
CA LYS A 31 -3.15 -1.86 -3.02
C LYS A 31 -2.72 -1.13 -4.28
N SER A 32 -2.52 0.19 -4.20
CA SER A 32 -2.05 1.01 -5.32
C SER A 32 -0.63 0.63 -5.73
N LEU A 33 0.27 0.41 -4.77
CA LEU A 33 1.65 0.00 -5.04
C LEU A 33 1.74 -1.29 -5.88
N SER A 34 0.82 -2.23 -5.66
CA SER A 34 0.76 -3.45 -6.47
C SER A 34 0.53 -3.17 -7.96
N ASN A 35 -0.26 -2.15 -8.28
CA ASN A 35 -0.50 -1.70 -9.66
C ASN A 35 0.74 -0.98 -10.23
N PHE A 36 1.39 -0.09 -9.46
CA PHE A 36 2.60 0.63 -9.89
C PHE A 36 3.76 -0.30 -10.25
N ARG A 37 3.85 -1.47 -9.60
CA ARG A 37 4.83 -2.50 -9.93
C ARG A 37 4.72 -3.00 -11.37
N CYS A 38 3.54 -2.94 -11.98
CA CYS A 38 3.29 -3.39 -13.35
C CYS A 38 3.42 -2.25 -14.39
N VAL A 39 3.45 -0.99 -13.96
CA VAL A 39 3.46 0.18 -14.87
C VAL A 39 4.86 0.49 -15.40
N SER A 40 5.91 0.32 -14.59
CA SER A 40 7.30 0.57 -15.02
C SER A 40 8.29 -0.36 -14.34
N LYS A 41 9.35 -0.71 -15.07
CA LYS A 41 10.49 -1.45 -14.52
C LYS A 41 11.19 -0.67 -13.40
N MET A 42 11.25 0.66 -13.50
CA MET A 42 11.86 1.50 -12.46
C MET A 42 11.07 1.39 -11.14
N TRP A 43 9.77 1.66 -11.18
CA TRP A 43 8.90 1.52 -10.01
C TRP A 43 8.91 0.10 -9.45
N SER A 44 8.88 -0.91 -10.33
CA SER A 44 8.98 -2.32 -9.95
C SER A 44 10.28 -2.65 -9.22
N SER A 45 11.39 -2.01 -9.58
CA SER A 45 12.68 -2.18 -8.91
C SER A 45 12.69 -1.54 -7.53
N ILE A 46 12.12 -0.33 -7.41
CA ILE A 46 12.06 0.42 -6.15
C ILE A 46 11.16 -0.30 -5.13
N ILE A 47 9.97 -0.73 -5.56
CA ILE A 47 9.00 -1.42 -4.70
C ILE A 47 9.56 -2.75 -4.15
N ARG A 48 10.45 -3.41 -4.91
CA ARG A 48 11.13 -4.64 -4.49
C ARG A 48 12.39 -4.40 -3.64
N SER A 49 12.82 -3.14 -3.49
CA SER A 49 14.00 -2.81 -2.71
C SER A 49 13.74 -3.04 -1.22
N PRO A 50 14.70 -3.65 -0.48
CA PRO A 50 14.57 -3.84 0.97
C PRO A 50 14.44 -2.50 1.72
N GLU A 51 15.07 -1.45 1.22
CA GLU A 51 14.99 -0.11 1.82
C GLU A 51 13.56 0.44 1.76
N PHE A 52 12.89 0.27 0.62
CA PHE A 52 11.49 0.66 0.47
C PHE A 52 10.57 -0.16 1.38
N VAL A 53 10.77 -1.48 1.44
CA VAL A 53 9.95 -2.35 2.30
C VAL A 53 10.10 -1.97 3.78
N ARG A 54 11.31 -1.65 4.23
CA ARG A 54 11.57 -1.18 5.60
C ARG A 54 10.89 0.16 5.88
N SER A 55 11.06 1.15 4.99
CA SER A 55 10.43 2.47 5.17
C SER A 55 8.90 2.39 5.16
N PHE A 56 8.35 1.60 4.23
CA PHE A 56 6.92 1.41 4.08
C PHE A 56 6.31 0.71 5.30
N PHE A 57 6.97 -0.34 5.80
CA PHE A 57 6.52 -1.05 6.99
C PHE A 57 6.62 -0.18 8.25
N SER A 58 7.73 0.55 8.43
CA SER A 58 7.90 1.50 9.54
C SER A 58 6.79 2.55 9.54
N LEU A 59 6.45 3.11 8.36
CA LEU A 59 5.38 4.08 8.24
C LEU A 59 4.01 3.45 8.52
N SER A 60 3.76 2.21 8.06
CA SER A 60 2.52 1.49 8.35
C SER A 60 2.31 1.21 9.84
N SER A 61 3.39 1.05 10.61
CA SER A 61 3.32 0.91 12.07
C SER A 61 2.91 2.20 12.77
N THR A 62 3.21 3.35 12.17
CA THR A 62 2.79 4.68 12.66
C THR A 62 1.43 5.14 12.14
N ARG A 63 0.85 4.44 11.14
CA ARG A 63 -0.49 4.74 10.66
C ARG A 63 -1.52 4.11 11.60
N PRO A 64 -2.37 4.90 12.27
CA PRO A 64 -3.40 4.33 13.15
C PRO A 64 -4.37 3.52 12.29
N ARG A 65 -4.34 2.19 12.45
CA ARG A 65 -5.38 1.30 11.93
C ARG A 65 -6.54 1.38 12.91
N LEU A 66 -7.59 2.10 12.53
CA LEU A 66 -8.80 2.14 13.34
C LEU A 66 -9.55 0.83 13.15
N ILE A 67 -9.71 0.07 14.23
CA ILE A 67 -10.56 -1.13 14.24
C ILE A 67 -11.90 -0.70 14.83
N VAL A 68 -12.96 -0.74 14.02
CA VAL A 68 -14.33 -0.52 14.47
C VAL A 68 -14.98 -1.88 14.67
N ALA A 69 -15.45 -2.15 15.88
CA ALA A 69 -16.21 -3.34 16.21
C ALA A 69 -17.69 -2.97 16.39
N LEU A 70 -18.57 -3.56 15.58
CA LEU A 70 -20.03 -3.44 15.75
C LEU A 70 -20.57 -4.76 16.30
N GLY A 71 -21.27 -4.68 17.43
CA GLY A 71 -21.96 -5.82 18.04
C GLY A 71 -23.45 -5.53 18.20
N ASN A 72 -24.29 -6.53 17.95
CA ASN A 72 -25.73 -6.40 18.14
C ASN A 72 -26.04 -6.23 19.64
N GLY A 73 -26.73 -5.13 19.98
CA GLY A 73 -27.08 -4.79 21.35
C GLY A 73 -27.86 -5.90 22.06
N ILE A 74 -27.54 -6.06 23.34
CA ILE A 74 -27.98 -7.13 24.26
C ILE A 74 -29.50 -7.26 24.29
N TYR A 75 -30.05 -8.14 23.45
CA TYR A 75 -31.38 -8.73 23.63
C TYR A 75 -31.37 -10.21 23.23
N ASN A 76 -30.43 -11.02 23.73
CA ASN A 76 -30.82 -12.40 24.02
C ASN A 76 -29.93 -13.06 25.06
N ARG A 77 -30.58 -13.77 25.97
CA ARG A 77 -30.02 -14.54 27.07
C ARG A 77 -29.81 -15.98 26.57
N SER A 78 -28.88 -16.16 25.63
CA SER A 78 -28.43 -17.47 25.18
C SER A 78 -27.03 -17.30 24.58
N THR A 79 -26.05 -17.85 25.28
CA THR A 79 -24.67 -18.04 24.82
C THR A 79 -24.65 -18.70 23.44
N GLU A 80 -23.70 -18.26 22.60
CA GLU A 80 -23.41 -18.73 21.22
C GLU A 80 -24.31 -18.05 20.17
N GLU A 81 -23.98 -16.97 19.46
CA GLU A 81 -22.72 -16.42 18.99
C GLU A 81 -22.87 -14.89 18.93
N GLN A 82 -22.15 -14.14 19.78
CA GLN A 82 -22.18 -12.69 19.67
C GLN A 82 -21.45 -12.31 18.38
N LEU A 83 -22.21 -11.99 17.32
CA LEU A 83 -21.66 -11.58 16.04
C LEU A 83 -21.04 -10.19 16.20
N VAL A 84 -19.71 -10.18 16.29
CA VAL A 84 -18.90 -8.97 16.28
C VAL A 84 -18.31 -8.80 14.89
N PHE A 85 -18.73 -7.75 14.20
CA PHE A 85 -18.14 -7.38 12.91
C PHE A 85 -16.95 -6.47 13.15
N PHE A 86 -15.75 -6.92 12.74
CA PHE A 86 -14.54 -6.12 12.80
C PHE A 86 -14.27 -5.46 11.45
N PHE A 87 -14.31 -4.14 11.42
CA PHE A 87 -13.90 -3.33 10.28
C PHE A 87 -12.53 -2.73 10.57
N SER A 88 -11.52 -3.10 9.79
CA SER A 88 -10.23 -2.42 9.81
C SER A 88 -10.27 -1.28 8.82
N PHE A 89 -10.36 -0.05 9.31
CA PHE A 89 -10.21 1.14 8.48
C PHE A 89 -8.71 1.40 8.29
N SER A 90 -8.21 1.16 7.07
CA SER A 90 -6.96 1.79 6.62
C SER A 90 -7.36 3.18 6.14
N PRO A 91 -6.83 4.28 6.69
CA PRO A 91 -7.22 5.65 6.33
C PRO A 91 -6.72 6.08 4.93
N GLU A 92 -6.82 5.18 3.94
CA GLU A 92 -6.27 5.34 2.58
C GLU A 92 -7.33 5.52 1.50
N ASP A 93 -8.59 5.73 1.88
CA ASP A 93 -9.72 6.09 0.99
C ASP A 93 -10.04 7.59 1.07
#